data_AF-A0A174BVM9-F1
#
_entry.id   AF-A0A174BVM9-F1
#
_cell.length_a   1.000
_cell.length_b   1.000
_cell.length_c   1.000
_cell.angle_alpha   90.00
_cell.angle_beta   90.00
_cell.angle_gamma   90.00
#
_symmetry.space_group_name_H-M   'P 1'
#
loop_
_entity.id
_entity.type
_entity.pdbx_description
1 polymer ?
#
loop_
_entity_poly.entity_id
_entity_poly.type
_entity_poly.pdbx_seq_one_letter_code
_entity_poly.pdbx_strand_id
1 'polypeptide(L)'
;MQYTEDFKRGIVRTLLASGMTRKEFAAKTKITVQALRKWVKQYKDEEIKNVDHNNRSKYSEEYKKSIVSKMLFDGITYETMSKKTGISSQLLEYWDNKYRYILIDEFEKRMANRRKKKVKKEARWHRYGAGAGRYE
;
A
#
# COMPACT_ATOMS: atom_id res chain seq x y z
N MET A 1 35.09 14.15 -11.37
CA MET A 1 33.72 14.70 -11.26
C MET A 1 33.04 14.13 -10.02
N GLN A 2 33.07 14.86 -8.91
CA GLN A 2 32.32 14.50 -7.71
C GLN A 2 30.93 15.13 -7.80
N TYR A 3 29.90 14.32 -7.95
CA TYR A 3 28.53 14.78 -7.77
C TYR A 3 28.31 15.15 -6.30
N THR A 4 27.79 16.35 -6.04
CA THR A 4 27.45 16.82 -4.69
C THR A 4 26.32 15.96 -4.11
N GLU A 5 26.29 15.82 -2.78
CA GLU A 5 25.30 14.98 -2.11
C GLU A 5 23.86 15.45 -2.35
N ASP A 6 23.64 16.76 -2.36
CA ASP A 6 22.36 17.38 -2.68
C ASP A 6 21.86 17.00 -4.08
N PHE A 7 22.76 16.99 -5.06
CA PHE A 7 22.43 16.58 -6.42
C PHE A 7 22.05 15.08 -6.48
N LYS A 8 22.80 14.22 -5.78
CA LYS A 8 22.48 12.77 -5.73
C LYS A 8 21.11 12.54 -5.07
N ARG A 9 20.83 13.23 -3.97
CA ARG A 9 19.54 13.17 -3.25
C ARG A 9 18.40 13.70 -4.13
N GLY A 10 18.58 14.84 -4.79
CA GLY A 10 17.59 15.42 -5.72
C GLY A 10 17.27 14.50 -6.90
N ILE A 11 18.27 13.79 -7.45
CA ILE A 11 18.08 12.79 -8.49
C ILE A 11 17.30 11.57 -7.98
N VAL A 12 17.65 11.04 -6.80
CA VAL A 12 16.92 9.92 -6.19
C VAL A 12 15.48 10.33 -5.85
N ARG A 13 15.27 11.54 -5.33
CA ARG A 13 13.94 12.10 -5.07
C ARG A 13 13.11 12.18 -6.35
N THR A 14 13.67 12.78 -7.39
CA THR A 14 12.99 12.92 -8.68
C THR A 14 12.66 11.54 -9.25
N LEU A 15 13.60 10.59 -9.20
CA LEU A 15 13.36 9.21 -9.64
C LEU A 15 12.21 8.55 -8.86
N LEU A 16 12.19 8.68 -7.52
CA LEU A 16 11.15 8.11 -6.66
C LEU A 16 9.79 8.77 -6.90
N ALA A 17 9.76 10.10 -7.08
CA ALA A 17 8.55 10.87 -7.33
C ALA A 17 7.99 10.68 -8.75
N SER A 18 8.86 10.47 -9.74
CA SER A 18 8.49 10.28 -11.14
C SER A 18 7.88 8.91 -11.41
N GLY A 19 8.17 7.91 -10.55
CA GLY A 19 7.78 6.52 -10.77
C GLY A 19 8.39 5.86 -12.01
N MET A 20 9.32 6.53 -12.69
CA MET A 20 10.02 6.01 -13.87
C MET A 20 10.98 4.90 -13.48
N THR A 21 11.17 3.94 -14.38
CA THR A 21 12.20 2.93 -14.16
C THR A 21 13.59 3.55 -14.23
N ARG A 22 14.54 2.98 -13.48
CA ARG A 22 15.94 3.44 -13.43
C ARG A 22 16.59 3.52 -14.82
N LYS A 23 16.15 2.66 -15.75
CA LYS A 23 16.59 2.66 -17.15
C LYS A 23 16.02 3.85 -17.93
N GLU A 24 14.72 4.12 -17.81
CA GLU A 24 14.09 5.28 -18.45
C GLU A 24 14.64 6.61 -17.92
N PHE A 25 14.91 6.67 -16.62
CA PHE A 25 15.48 7.87 -16.00
C PHE A 25 16.93 8.11 -16.44
N ALA A 26 17.73 7.05 -16.55
CA ALA A 26 19.09 7.11 -17.10
C ALA A 26 19.09 7.58 -18.56
N ALA A 27 18.14 7.09 -19.36
CA ALA A 27 17.98 7.49 -20.76
C ALA A 27 17.66 8.98 -20.90
N LYS A 28 16.85 9.54 -19.99
CA LYS A 28 16.52 10.98 -19.98
C LYS A 28 17.63 11.89 -19.47
N THR A 29 18.37 11.45 -18.45
CA THR A 29 19.32 12.33 -17.73
C THR A 29 20.78 12.16 -18.14
N LYS A 30 21.08 11.27 -19.09
CA LYS A 30 22.46 10.86 -19.47
C LYS A 30 23.31 10.37 -18.27
N ILE A 31 22.67 10.00 -17.17
CA ILE A 31 23.32 9.46 -15.97
C ILE A 31 23.42 7.94 -16.11
N THR A 32 24.59 7.37 -15.82
CA THR A 32 24.80 5.92 -15.87
C THR A 32 23.90 5.19 -14.88
N VAL A 33 23.23 4.13 -15.33
CA VAL A 33 22.34 3.28 -14.50
C VAL A 33 23.06 2.77 -13.24
N GLN A 34 24.37 2.53 -13.32
CA GLN A 34 25.18 2.06 -12.19
C GLN A 34 25.28 3.11 -11.07
N ALA A 35 25.43 4.40 -11.42
CA ALA A 35 25.48 5.49 -10.45
C ALA A 35 24.12 5.64 -9.75
N LEU A 36 23.03 5.60 -10.51
CA LEU A 36 21.67 5.59 -9.96
C LEU A 36 21.45 4.40 -9.02
N ARG A 37 21.91 3.20 -9.38
CA ARG A 37 21.76 2.01 -8.52
C ARG A 37 22.51 2.17 -7.19
N LYS A 38 23.70 2.77 -7.22
CA LYS A 38 24.51 3.05 -6.03
C LYS A 38 23.91 4.16 -5.16
N TRP A 39 23.33 5.19 -5.75
CA TRP A 39 22.69 6.29 -5.02
C TRP A 39 21.34 5.87 -4.44
N VAL A 40 20.51 5.16 -5.21
CA VAL A 40 19.25 4.59 -4.71
C VAL A 40 19.51 3.63 -3.57
N LYS A 41 20.59 2.83 -3.59
CA LYS A 41 20.94 1.94 -2.46
C LYS A 41 21.36 2.72 -1.21
N GLN A 42 22.12 3.82 -1.37
CA GLN A 42 22.62 4.61 -0.24
C GLN A 42 21.55 5.50 0.39
N TYR A 43 20.67 6.09 -0.42
CA TYR A 43 19.70 7.09 0.03
C TYR A 43 18.26 6.55 0.04
N LYS A 44 18.04 5.24 -0.16
CA LYS A 44 16.69 4.63 -0.25
C LYS A 44 15.86 4.96 0.98
N ASP A 45 16.38 4.64 2.16
CA ASP A 45 15.63 4.71 3.41
C ASP A 45 15.41 6.16 3.88
N GLU A 46 16.39 7.04 3.67
CA GLU A 46 16.29 8.48 3.98
C GLU A 46 15.32 9.20 3.05
N GLU A 47 15.41 8.95 1.73
CA GLU A 47 14.50 9.58 0.77
C GLU A 47 13.11 8.97 0.81
N ILE A 48 12.93 7.68 1.15
CA ILE A 48 11.59 7.13 1.40
C ILE A 48 10.91 7.85 2.58
N LYS A 49 11.62 8.17 3.66
CA LYS A 49 11.05 8.98 4.77
C LYS A 49 10.68 10.41 4.34
N ASN A 50 11.49 11.05 3.50
CA ASN A 50 11.21 12.40 2.97
C ASN A 50 10.07 12.41 1.95
N VAL A 51 10.04 11.42 1.06
CA VAL A 51 8.93 11.19 0.13
C VAL A 51 7.67 10.83 0.91
N ASP A 52 7.74 10.07 2.01
CA ASP A 52 6.59 9.80 2.89
C ASP A 52 6.02 11.08 3.50
N HIS A 53 6.85 12.05 3.90
CA HIS A 53 6.38 13.38 4.33
C HIS A 53 5.64 14.14 3.23
N ASN A 54 6.17 14.16 2.00
CA ASN A 54 5.51 14.79 0.85
C ASN A 54 4.23 14.03 0.42
N ASN A 55 4.26 12.71 0.54
CA ASN A 55 3.17 11.79 0.24
C ASN A 55 2.07 11.83 1.32
N ARG A 56 2.39 12.16 2.57
CA ARG A 56 1.42 12.41 3.65
C ARG A 56 0.49 13.57 3.30
N SER A 57 1.00 14.58 2.59
CA SER A 57 0.22 15.70 2.07
C SER A 57 -0.53 15.35 0.78
N LYS A 58 0.08 14.57 -0.12
CA LYS A 58 -0.47 14.31 -1.47
C LYS A 58 -1.59 13.26 -1.53
N TYR A 59 -1.56 12.23 -0.66
CA TYR A 59 -2.56 11.16 -0.67
C TYR A 59 -3.05 10.86 0.74
N SER A 60 -4.37 10.93 0.96
CA SER A 60 -5.02 10.62 2.24
C SER A 60 -4.72 9.18 2.67
N GLU A 61 -4.64 8.94 3.98
CA GLU A 61 -4.37 7.61 4.53
C GLU A 61 -5.41 6.57 4.12
N GLU A 62 -6.69 6.97 4.03
CA GLU A 62 -7.78 6.12 3.55
C GLU A 62 -7.57 5.66 2.11
N TYR A 63 -7.07 6.57 1.26
CA TYR A 63 -6.78 6.24 -0.14
C TYR A 63 -5.61 5.23 -0.23
N LYS A 64 -4.54 5.44 0.55
CA LYS A 64 -3.40 4.51 0.63
C LYS A 64 -3.85 3.12 1.06
N LYS A 65 -4.64 3.04 2.14
CA LYS A 65 -5.22 1.79 2.65
C LYS A 65 -6.13 1.12 1.62
N SER A 66 -6.95 1.88 0.91
CA SER A 66 -7.85 1.37 -0.14
C SER A 66 -7.08 0.74 -1.31
N ILE A 67 -5.99 1.37 -1.74
CA ILE A 67 -5.11 0.84 -2.78
C ILE A 67 -4.45 -0.47 -2.34
N VAL A 68 -3.84 -0.50 -1.16
CA VAL A 68 -3.19 -1.72 -0.63
C VAL A 68 -4.22 -2.84 -0.41
N SER A 69 -5.41 -2.50 0.07
CA SER A 69 -6.51 -3.45 0.24
C SER A 69 -6.90 -4.09 -1.10
N LYS A 70 -7.13 -3.29 -2.15
CA LYS A 70 -7.37 -3.83 -3.50
C LYS A 70 -6.23 -4.72 -3.97
N MET A 71 -4.98 -4.35 -3.75
CA MET A 71 -3.84 -5.19 -4.14
C MET A 71 -3.83 -6.53 -3.42
N LEU A 72 -4.09 -6.53 -2.12
CA LEU A 72 -4.06 -7.71 -1.26
C LEU A 72 -5.23 -8.66 -1.56
N PHE A 73 -6.43 -8.14 -1.77
CA PHE A 73 -7.65 -8.93 -1.93
C PHE A 73 -7.99 -9.27 -3.39
N ASP A 74 -7.74 -8.36 -4.34
CA ASP A 74 -7.95 -8.64 -5.77
C ASP A 74 -6.71 -9.31 -6.41
N GLY A 75 -5.62 -9.49 -5.67
CA GLY A 75 -4.40 -10.14 -6.18
C GLY A 75 -3.72 -9.36 -7.31
N ILE A 76 -3.88 -8.04 -7.33
CA ILE A 76 -3.34 -7.19 -8.40
C ILE A 76 -1.86 -6.93 -8.14
N THR A 77 -1.02 -7.16 -9.16
CA THR A 77 0.42 -6.89 -9.07
C THR A 77 0.72 -5.38 -8.97
N TYR A 78 1.88 -5.06 -8.38
CA TYR A 78 2.38 -3.68 -8.28
C TYR A 78 2.45 -2.97 -9.63
N GLU A 79 2.80 -3.70 -10.69
CA GLU A 79 2.94 -3.12 -12.03
C GLU A 79 1.59 -2.73 -12.64
N THR A 80 0.57 -3.58 -12.47
CA THR A 80 -0.78 -3.29 -12.94
C THR A 80 -1.41 -2.12 -12.17
N MET A 81 -1.22 -2.07 -10.85
CA MET A 81 -1.72 -0.94 -10.05
C MET A 81 -0.97 0.36 -10.34
N SER A 82 0.34 0.27 -10.58
CA SER A 82 1.14 1.43 -10.98
C SER A 82 0.62 2.03 -12.29
N LYS A 83 0.35 1.19 -13.30
CA LYS A 83 -0.26 1.63 -14.56
C LYS A 83 -1.66 2.22 -14.39
N LYS A 84 -2.50 1.66 -13.51
CA LYS A 84 -3.87 2.15 -13.26
C LYS A 84 -3.92 3.49 -12.52
N THR A 85 -3.00 3.70 -11.58
CA THR A 85 -3.06 4.84 -10.66
C THR A 85 -2.03 5.93 -10.98
N GLY A 86 -1.05 5.63 -11.84
CA GLY A 86 0.12 6.48 -12.06
C GLY A 86 1.09 6.51 -10.87
N ILE A 87 0.90 5.63 -9.88
CA ILE A 87 1.70 5.60 -8.65
C ILE A 87 2.87 4.64 -8.84
N SER A 88 4.08 5.09 -8.48
CA SER A 88 5.29 4.27 -8.56
C SER A 88 5.13 2.90 -7.88
N SER A 89 5.55 1.83 -8.55
CA SER A 89 5.54 0.47 -8.01
C SER A 89 6.31 0.35 -6.69
N GLN A 90 7.39 1.13 -6.52
CA GLN A 90 8.17 1.16 -5.29
C GLN A 90 7.41 1.82 -4.13
N LEU A 91 6.54 2.78 -4.45
CA LEU A 91 5.70 3.45 -3.45
C LEU A 91 4.55 2.53 -3.02
N LEU A 92 3.99 1.76 -3.95
CA LEU A 92 3.03 0.71 -3.67
C LEU A 92 3.63 -0.40 -2.80
N GLU A 93 4.87 -0.83 -3.08
CA GLU A 93 5.61 -1.80 -2.24
C GLU A 93 5.81 -1.28 -0.81
N TYR A 94 6.16 0.00 -0.67
CA TYR A 94 6.30 0.63 0.64
C TYR A 94 4.98 0.70 1.40
N TRP A 95 3.89 1.08 0.72
CA TRP A 95 2.56 1.09 1.33
C TRP A 95 2.09 -0.32 1.68
N ASP A 96 2.34 -1.32 0.84
CA ASP A 96 2.02 -2.71 1.15
C ASP A 96 2.72 -3.12 2.44
N ASN A 97 4.04 -2.95 2.54
CA ASN A 97 4.77 -3.33 3.74
C ASN A 97 4.28 -2.58 5.01
N LYS A 98 3.92 -1.30 4.87
CA LYS A 98 3.44 -0.47 6.00
C LYS A 98 2.03 -0.83 6.46
N TYR A 99 1.11 -1.12 5.53
CA TYR A 99 -0.32 -1.28 5.83
C TYR A 99 -0.81 -2.73 5.80
N ARG A 100 -0.04 -3.67 5.25
CA ARG A 100 -0.44 -5.09 5.10
C ARG A 100 -0.91 -5.71 6.41
N TYR A 101 -0.12 -5.60 7.48
CA TYR A 101 -0.50 -6.16 8.78
C TYR A 101 -1.75 -5.51 9.37
N ILE A 102 -1.85 -4.18 9.27
CA ILE A 102 -3.00 -3.41 9.78
C ILE A 102 -4.27 -3.82 9.02
N LEU A 103 -4.19 -3.97 7.70
CA LEU A 103 -5.34 -4.34 6.87
C LEU A 103 -5.77 -5.79 7.07
N ILE A 104 -4.83 -6.72 7.25
CA ILE A 104 -5.14 -8.11 7.59
C ILE A 104 -5.86 -8.17 8.94
N ASP A 105 -5.32 -7.51 9.97
CA ASP A 105 -5.94 -7.48 11.31
C ASP A 105 -7.33 -6.80 11.29
N GLU A 106 -7.47 -5.64 10.63
CA GLU A 106 -8.77 -4.97 10.48
C GLU A 106 -9.78 -5.88 9.74
N PHE A 107 -9.33 -6.61 8.72
CA PHE A 107 -10.16 -7.52 7.95
C PHE A 107 -10.59 -8.74 8.77
N GLU A 108 -9.66 -9.37 9.50
CA GLU A 108 -9.93 -10.49 10.39
C GLU A 108 -10.91 -10.11 11.49
N LYS A 109 -10.74 -8.94 12.12
CA LYS A 109 -11.69 -8.39 13.10
C LYS A 109 -13.07 -8.17 12.49
N ARG A 110 -13.16 -7.65 11.27
CA ARG A 110 -14.44 -7.46 10.55
C ARG A 110 -15.11 -8.80 10.25
N MET A 111 -14.36 -9.80 9.80
CA MET A 111 -14.84 -11.18 9.57
C MET A 111 -15.34 -11.82 10.88
N ALA A 112 -14.58 -11.71 11.97
CA ALA A 112 -14.95 -12.23 13.29
C ALA A 112 -16.23 -11.58 13.81
N ASN A 113 -16.38 -10.26 13.66
CA ASN A 113 -17.59 -9.54 14.05
C ASN A 113 -18.82 -9.97 13.22
N ARG A 114 -18.66 -10.27 11.92
CA ARG A 114 -19.73 -10.85 11.10
C ARG A 114 -20.15 -12.23 11.59
N ARG A 115 -19.18 -13.09 11.93
CA ARG A 115 -19.46 -14.43 12.51
C ARG A 115 -20.21 -14.30 13.83
N LYS A 116 -19.76 -13.44 14.75
CA LYS A 116 -20.44 -13.16 16.04
C LYS A 116 -21.87 -12.64 15.85
N LYS A 117 -22.10 -11.74 14.89
CA LYS A 117 -23.46 -11.24 14.56
C LYS A 117 -24.36 -12.34 14.00
N LYS A 118 -23.85 -13.23 13.13
CA LYS A 118 -24.60 -14.39 12.64
C LYS A 118 -25.01 -15.33 13.79
N VAL A 119 -24.05 -15.71 14.65
CA VAL A 119 -24.31 -16.56 15.83
C VAL A 119 -25.35 -15.91 16.76
N LYS A 120 -25.24 -14.60 17.03
CA LYS A 120 -26.23 -13.89 17.86
C LYS A 120 -27.63 -13.87 17.23
N LYS A 121 -27.72 -13.72 15.91
CA LYS A 121 -29.00 -13.75 15.18
C LYS A 121 -29.61 -15.15 15.24
N GLU A 122 -28.83 -16.20 15.00
CA GLU A 122 -29.26 -17.61 15.04
C GLU A 122 -29.73 -18.02 16.44
N ALA A 123 -28.94 -17.72 17.49
CA ALA A 123 -29.32 -17.94 18.89
C ALA A 123 -30.58 -17.18 19.31
N ARG A 124 -30.87 -16.02 18.69
CA ARG A 124 -32.13 -15.28 18.92
C ARG A 124 -33.33 -16.01 18.33
N TRP A 125 -33.21 -16.66 17.18
CA TRP A 125 -34.31 -17.44 16.58
C TRP A 125 -34.66 -18.68 17.41
N HIS A 126 -33.66 -19.35 17.99
CA HIS A 126 -33.89 -20.50 18.87
C HIS A 126 -34.59 -20.16 20.19
N ARG A 127 -34.60 -18.89 20.62
CA ARG A 127 -35.24 -18.46 21.87
C ARG A 127 -36.77 -18.28 21.75
N TYR A 128 -37.32 -18.18 20.53
CA TYR A 128 -38.76 -17.99 20.30
C TYR A 128 -39.42 -19.16 19.55
N GLY A 129 -38.66 -20.22 19.22
CA GLY A 129 -39.14 -21.35 18.40
C GLY A 129 -39.59 -22.60 19.18
N ALA A 130 -39.71 -22.55 20.51
CA ALA A 130 -40.01 -23.73 21.34
C ALA A 130 -41.37 -23.67 22.06
N GLY A 131 -42.31 -22.83 21.62
CA GLY A 131 -43.53 -22.55 22.41
C GLY A 131 -44.81 -22.28 21.61
N ALA A 132 -45.04 -22.93 20.46
CA ALA A 132 -46.32 -22.82 19.79
C ALA A 132 -46.74 -24.15 19.15
N GLY A 133 -47.74 -24.83 19.74
CA GLY A 133 -48.51 -25.86 19.04
C GLY A 133 -48.79 -27.17 19.79
N ARG A 134 -49.34 -27.10 21.00
CA ARG A 134 -50.29 -28.13 21.49
C ARG A 134 -51.43 -27.40 22.19
N TYR A 135 -52.48 -27.13 21.43
CA TYR A 135 -53.82 -26.95 21.98
C TYR A 135 -54.54 -28.28 21.78
N GLU A 136 -54.99 -28.85 22.89
CA GLU A 136 -55.86 -30.02 22.97
C GLU A 136 -57.24 -29.75 22.38
#